data_AF-A0A2S5KNZ4-F1
#
_entry.id   AF-A0A2S5KNZ4-F1
#
_cell.length_a   1.000
_cell.length_b   1.000
_cell.length_c   1.000
_cell.angle_alpha   90.00
_cell.angle_beta   90.00
_cell.angle_gamma   90.00
#
_symmetry.space_group_name_H-M   'P 1'
#
loop_
_entity.id
_entity.type
_entity.pdbx_description
1 polymer ?
#
loop_
_entity_poly.entity_id
_entity_poly.type
_entity_poly.pdbx_seq_one_letter_code
_entity_poly.pdbx_strand_id
1 'polypeptide(L)'
;MILLLPFLLTIWLDVLPTDQAMSIIREDGPVENLSAAGYFVCALLTLLLAGRLRFPLVFIFLLVSLGLRELDLQYWIAPLYRGGFEKLALWWQLLIVAYGATLGTCLFQLARYCAKPFVKGLFEFSPAAVATFLAALAMVLSTMLDAGNGAVQIFDLTMSGYTRNYLEETVEMFIPVFFMLSLLIFFLSNPFAHFSKH
;
A
#
# COMPACT_ATOMS: atom_id res chain seq x y z
N MET A 1 17.46 10.97 -1.69
CA MET A 1 18.02 9.93 -0.80
C MET A 1 17.00 8.82 -0.52
N ILE A 2 15.78 9.13 -0.05
CA ILE A 2 14.76 8.10 0.25
C ILE A 2 14.35 7.25 -0.97
N LEU A 3 14.38 7.82 -2.18
CA LEU A 3 14.09 7.07 -3.40
C LEU A 3 15.13 5.99 -3.76
N LEU A 4 16.34 6.07 -3.20
CA LEU A 4 17.41 5.08 -3.44
C LEU A 4 17.37 3.93 -2.43
N LEU A 5 16.67 4.09 -1.31
CA LEU A 5 16.56 3.07 -0.26
C LEU A 5 15.98 1.73 -0.76
N PRO A 6 14.94 1.69 -1.63
CA PRO A 6 14.47 0.43 -2.21
C PRO A 6 15.57 -0.27 -2.98
N PHE A 7 16.27 0.46 -3.85
CA PHE A 7 17.34 -0.10 -4.68
C PHE A 7 18.53 -0.59 -3.84
N LEU A 8 18.90 0.16 -2.79
CA LEU A 8 19.96 -0.24 -1.86
C LEU A 8 19.58 -1.48 -1.05
N LEU A 9 18.31 -1.59 -0.63
CA LEU A 9 17.83 -2.78 0.06
C LEU A 9 17.85 -3.99 -0.85
N THR A 10 17.39 -3.87 -2.10
CA THR A 10 17.43 -4.95 -3.09
C THR A 10 18.88 -5.41 -3.34
N ILE A 11 19.82 -4.47 -3.53
CA ILE A 11 21.24 -4.83 -3.69
C ILE A 11 21.78 -5.54 -2.44
N TRP A 12 21.43 -5.05 -1.25
CA TRP A 12 21.90 -5.64 0.00
C TRP A 12 21.38 -7.08 0.18
N LEU A 13 20.11 -7.33 -0.18
CA LEU A 13 19.49 -8.66 -0.14
C LEU A 13 20.10 -9.62 -1.17
N ASP A 14 20.47 -9.12 -2.36
CA ASP A 14 21.11 -9.92 -3.42
C ASP A 14 22.54 -10.37 -3.06
N VAL A 15 23.23 -9.61 -2.19
CA VAL A 15 24.59 -9.93 -1.72
C VAL A 15 24.58 -10.90 -0.53
N LEU A 16 23.45 -11.07 0.16
CA LEU A 16 23.35 -12.02 1.27
C LEU A 16 23.37 -13.48 0.78
N PRO A 17 23.86 -14.42 1.62
CA PRO A 17 23.63 -15.85 1.39
C PRO A 17 22.13 -16.13 1.19
N THR A 18 21.79 -16.94 0.20
CA THR A 18 20.39 -17.17 -0.22
C THR A 18 19.50 -17.65 0.92
N ASP A 19 20.02 -18.47 1.84
CA ASP A 19 19.33 -18.92 3.05
C ASP A 19 18.95 -17.77 3.99
N GLN A 20 19.83 -16.79 4.14
CA GLN A 20 19.58 -15.59 4.97
C GLN A 20 18.60 -14.64 4.28
N ALA A 21 18.79 -14.38 2.98
CA ALA A 21 17.86 -13.55 2.20
C ALA A 21 16.44 -14.14 2.21
N MET A 22 16.31 -15.46 1.99
CA MET A 22 15.01 -16.14 2.02
C MET A 22 14.38 -16.16 3.42
N SER A 23 15.17 -16.16 4.50
CA SER A 23 14.60 -16.07 5.86
C SER A 23 13.93 -14.71 6.15
N ILE A 24 14.33 -13.66 5.43
CA ILE A 24 13.82 -12.30 5.56
C ILE A 24 12.62 -12.07 4.64
N ILE A 25 12.65 -12.64 3.43
CA ILE A 25 11.75 -12.32 2.31
C ILE A 25 10.74 -13.45 2.02
N ARG A 26 10.67 -14.49 2.85
CA ARG A 26 9.63 -15.52 2.72
C ARG A 26 8.24 -14.92 2.99
N GLU A 27 7.21 -15.56 2.43
CA GLU A 27 5.81 -15.37 2.86
C GLU A 27 5.70 -15.54 4.39
N ASP A 28 4.85 -14.74 5.03
CA ASP A 28 4.74 -14.56 6.48
C ASP A 28 6.06 -14.09 7.15
N GLY A 29 6.97 -13.51 6.36
CA GLY A 29 8.30 -13.12 6.77
C GLY A 29 8.36 -11.77 7.50
N PRO A 30 9.55 -11.38 8.00
CA PRO A 30 9.76 -10.07 8.60
C PRO A 30 9.37 -8.89 7.70
N VAL A 31 9.58 -8.97 6.39
CA VAL A 31 9.31 -7.86 5.45
C VAL A 31 7.81 -7.60 5.33
N GLU A 32 7.02 -8.63 5.03
CA GLU A 32 5.55 -8.58 4.96
C GLU A 32 4.91 -8.14 6.29
N ASN A 33 5.41 -8.65 7.42
CA ASN A 33 4.94 -8.20 8.74
C ASN A 33 5.25 -6.71 9.00
N LEU A 34 6.39 -6.23 8.52
CA LEU A 34 6.79 -4.81 8.65
C LEU A 34 6.00 -3.91 7.69
N SER A 35 5.72 -4.35 6.45
CA SER A 35 4.86 -3.61 5.52
C SER A 35 3.45 -3.48 6.10
N ALA A 36 2.87 -4.58 6.59
CA ALA A 36 1.58 -4.63 7.29
C ALA A 36 1.56 -3.64 8.48
N ALA A 37 2.54 -3.74 9.38
CA ALA A 37 2.66 -2.84 10.53
C ALA A 37 2.76 -1.37 10.09
N GLY A 38 3.49 -1.08 9.02
CA GLY A 38 3.60 0.26 8.44
C GLY A 38 2.25 0.86 8.03
N TYR A 39 1.35 0.06 7.47
CA TYR A 39 -0.01 0.50 7.15
C TYR A 39 -0.84 0.80 8.40
N PHE A 40 -0.75 -0.04 9.44
CA PHE A 40 -1.44 0.23 10.71
C PHE A 40 -0.90 1.48 11.42
N VAL A 41 0.41 1.72 11.35
CA VAL A 41 1.01 2.97 11.83
C VAL A 41 0.48 4.17 11.04
N CYS A 42 0.40 4.09 9.71
CA CYS A 42 -0.24 5.13 8.90
C CYS A 42 -1.69 5.39 9.32
N ALA A 43 -2.46 4.33 9.58
CA ALA A 43 -3.85 4.44 10.01
C ALA A 43 -3.95 5.13 11.37
N LEU A 44 -3.08 4.78 12.31
CA LEU A 44 -3.00 5.43 13.61
C LEU A 44 -2.61 6.91 13.48
N LEU A 45 -1.61 7.24 12.66
CA LEU A 45 -1.24 8.61 12.36
C LEU A 45 -2.41 9.39 11.76
N THR A 46 -3.15 8.79 10.82
CA THR A 46 -4.35 9.38 10.21
C THR A 46 -5.44 9.64 11.26
N LEU A 47 -5.62 8.74 12.23
CA LEU A 47 -6.53 8.91 13.35
C LEU A 47 -6.13 10.09 14.24
N LEU A 48 -4.84 10.21 14.58
CA LEU A 48 -4.31 11.36 15.34
C LEU A 48 -4.48 12.68 14.58
N LEU A 49 -4.49 12.62 13.25
CA LEU A 49 -4.70 13.76 12.36
C LEU A 49 -6.16 13.96 11.95
N ALA A 50 -7.11 13.21 12.51
CA ALA A 50 -8.47 13.14 11.98
C ALA A 50 -9.16 14.50 11.90
N GLY A 51 -8.93 15.37 12.90
CA GLY A 51 -9.49 16.73 12.93
C GLY A 51 -8.96 17.68 11.84
N ARG A 52 -7.87 17.31 11.15
CA ARG A 52 -7.27 18.09 10.05
C ARG A 52 -7.59 17.54 8.66
N LEU A 53 -8.21 16.35 8.60
CA LEU A 53 -8.51 15.66 7.35
C LEU A 53 -10.00 15.77 7.05
N ARG A 54 -10.32 15.91 5.76
CA ARG A 54 -11.73 15.98 5.33
C ARG A 54 -12.45 14.63 5.46
N PHE A 55 -11.73 13.53 5.22
CA PHE A 55 -12.28 12.17 5.21
C PHE A 55 -11.38 11.17 5.95
N PRO A 56 -11.10 11.38 7.25
CA PRO A 56 -10.12 10.57 7.98
C PRO A 56 -10.51 9.09 8.01
N LEU A 57 -11.79 8.78 8.19
CA LEU A 57 -12.29 7.41 8.21
C LEU A 57 -12.10 6.69 6.88
N VAL A 58 -12.18 7.40 5.75
CA VAL A 58 -11.94 6.82 4.42
C VAL A 58 -10.47 6.42 4.29
N PHE A 59 -9.54 7.30 4.71
CA PHE A 59 -8.11 6.99 4.69
C PHE A 59 -7.74 5.88 5.66
N ILE A 60 -8.27 5.91 6.89
CA ILE A 60 -8.05 4.86 7.90
C ILE A 60 -8.54 3.52 7.36
N PHE A 61 -9.76 3.47 6.80
CA PHE A 61 -10.31 2.24 6.25
C PHE A 61 -9.42 1.68 5.14
N LEU A 62 -8.98 2.52 4.19
CA LEU A 62 -8.10 2.07 3.10
C LEU A 62 -6.74 1.58 3.60
N LEU A 63 -6.12 2.28 4.56
CA LEU A 63 -4.83 1.88 5.13
C LEU A 63 -4.96 0.57 5.92
N VAL A 64 -6.01 0.42 6.71
CA VAL A 64 -6.31 -0.84 7.41
C VAL A 64 -6.57 -1.95 6.39
N SER A 65 -7.36 -1.70 5.35
CA SER A 65 -7.59 -2.67 4.26
C SER A 65 -6.30 -3.14 3.59
N LEU A 66 -5.33 -2.24 3.38
CA LEU A 66 -4.01 -2.60 2.87
C LEU A 66 -3.21 -3.41 3.88
N GLY A 67 -3.11 -2.97 5.14
CA GLY A 67 -2.41 -3.74 6.17
C GLY A 67 -3.02 -5.12 6.42
N LEU A 68 -4.34 -5.26 6.29
CA LEU A 68 -5.02 -6.54 6.35
C LEU A 68 -4.70 -7.42 5.13
N ARG A 69 -4.59 -6.84 3.93
CA ARG A 69 -4.17 -7.58 2.71
C ARG A 69 -2.81 -8.26 2.93
N GLU A 70 -1.86 -7.54 3.52
CA GLU A 70 -0.50 -8.04 3.83
C GLU A 70 -0.47 -9.05 5.00
N LEU A 71 -1.52 -9.16 5.81
CA LEU A 71 -1.62 -10.19 6.86
C LEU A 71 -2.37 -11.43 6.36
N ASP A 72 -2.30 -11.67 5.06
CA ASP A 72 -2.89 -12.83 4.42
C ASP A 72 -4.42 -12.95 4.57
N LEU A 73 -5.14 -11.85 4.86
CA LEU A 73 -6.61 -11.84 4.73
C LEU A 73 -7.10 -12.07 3.30
N GLN A 74 -6.18 -12.20 2.33
CA GLN A 74 -6.50 -12.76 1.03
C GLN A 74 -7.21 -14.11 1.13
N TYR A 75 -6.99 -14.95 2.16
CA TYR A 75 -7.75 -16.21 2.30
C TYR A 75 -9.26 -16.00 2.49
N TRP A 76 -9.68 -14.84 2.98
CA TRP A 76 -11.10 -14.52 3.20
C TRP A 76 -11.77 -14.04 1.91
N ILE A 77 -10.98 -13.53 0.96
CA ILE A 77 -11.44 -13.01 -0.33
C ILE A 77 -11.08 -13.97 -1.49
N ALA A 78 -10.12 -14.88 -1.29
CA ALA A 78 -9.67 -15.88 -2.25
C ALA A 78 -10.80 -16.76 -2.82
N PRO A 79 -11.87 -17.11 -2.06
CA PRO A 79 -13.02 -17.80 -2.62
C PRO A 79 -13.73 -17.00 -3.74
N LEU A 80 -13.67 -15.67 -3.71
CA LEU A 80 -14.24 -14.79 -4.74
C LEU A 80 -13.55 -15.00 -6.10
N TYR A 81 -12.23 -15.18 -6.09
CA TYR A 81 -11.40 -15.29 -7.30
C TYR A 81 -11.19 -16.72 -7.78
N ARG A 82 -11.26 -17.71 -6.86
CA ARG A 82 -11.06 -19.15 -7.17
C ARG A 82 -12.36 -19.92 -7.43
N GLY A 83 -13.47 -19.23 -7.68
CA GLY A 83 -14.78 -19.86 -7.96
C GLY A 83 -15.40 -20.60 -6.76
N GLY A 84 -14.97 -20.27 -5.54
CA GLY A 84 -15.43 -20.86 -4.29
C GLY A 84 -16.49 -20.03 -3.55
N PHE A 85 -16.89 -18.87 -4.09
CA PHE A 85 -17.79 -17.94 -3.42
C PHE A 85 -19.12 -18.59 -3.04
N GLU A 86 -19.72 -19.37 -3.94
CA GLU A 86 -20.98 -20.07 -3.69
C GLU A 86 -20.89 -21.14 -2.60
N LYS A 87 -19.67 -21.61 -2.29
CA LYS A 87 -19.41 -22.62 -1.24
C LYS A 87 -19.25 -22.02 0.16
N LEU A 88 -19.15 -20.69 0.27
CA LEU A 88 -19.08 -20.00 1.55
C LEU A 88 -20.46 -19.93 2.22
N ALA A 89 -20.49 -19.90 3.56
CA ALA A 89 -21.71 -19.59 4.29
C ALA A 89 -22.24 -18.20 3.88
N LEU A 90 -23.56 -18.04 3.83
CA LEU A 90 -24.22 -16.81 3.36
C LEU A 90 -23.69 -15.54 4.05
N TRP A 91 -23.41 -15.62 5.36
CA TRP A 91 -22.90 -14.47 6.11
C TRP A 91 -21.50 -14.03 5.64
N TRP A 92 -20.62 -14.95 5.24
CA TRP A 92 -19.30 -14.63 4.67
C TRP A 92 -19.44 -13.93 3.33
N GLN A 93 -20.35 -14.42 2.48
CA GLN A 93 -20.64 -13.79 1.20
C GLN A 93 -21.11 -12.34 1.37
N LEU A 94 -22.03 -12.11 2.32
CA LEU A 94 -22.53 -10.78 2.65
C LEU A 94 -21.42 -9.85 3.16
N LEU A 95 -20.50 -10.34 4.01
CA LEU A 95 -19.36 -9.56 4.50
C LEU A 95 -18.42 -9.17 3.37
N ILE A 96 -18.10 -10.08 2.45
CA ILE A 96 -17.21 -9.80 1.31
C ILE A 96 -17.84 -8.73 0.39
N VAL A 97 -19.14 -8.85 0.10
CA VAL A 97 -19.87 -7.86 -0.71
C VAL A 97 -19.90 -6.50 0.00
N ALA A 98 -20.20 -6.47 1.29
CA ALA A 98 -20.23 -5.24 2.08
C ALA A 98 -18.84 -4.58 2.16
N TYR A 99 -17.78 -5.37 2.35
CA TYR A 99 -16.40 -4.90 2.35
C TYR A 99 -16.02 -4.30 0.97
N GLY A 100 -16.29 -5.02 -0.12
CA GLY A 100 -16.02 -4.54 -1.48
C GLY A 100 -16.80 -3.26 -1.83
N ALA A 101 -18.08 -3.17 -1.45
CA ALA A 101 -18.88 -1.97 -1.64
C ALA A 101 -18.36 -0.78 -0.81
N THR A 102 -17.89 -1.02 0.41
CA THR A 102 -17.28 0.00 1.27
C THR A 102 -15.96 0.50 0.66
N LEU A 103 -15.12 -0.41 0.17
CA LEU A 103 -13.87 -0.09 -0.50
C LEU A 103 -14.12 0.72 -1.78
N GLY A 104 -15.08 0.30 -2.61
CA GLY A 104 -15.50 1.04 -3.81
C GLY A 104 -16.01 2.45 -3.48
N THR A 105 -16.78 2.60 -2.40
CA THR A 105 -17.27 3.91 -1.93
C THR A 105 -16.13 4.80 -1.44
N CYS A 106 -15.15 4.24 -0.73
CA CYS A 106 -13.95 4.96 -0.30
C CYS A 106 -13.14 5.48 -1.50
N LEU A 107 -12.88 4.61 -2.49
CA LEU A 107 -12.18 4.98 -3.72
C LEU A 107 -12.95 6.04 -4.51
N PHE A 108 -14.27 5.92 -4.62
CA PHE A 108 -15.11 6.92 -5.28
C PHE A 108 -15.02 8.30 -4.59
N GLN A 109 -15.07 8.34 -3.26
CA GLN A 109 -14.92 9.59 -2.52
C GLN A 109 -13.54 10.23 -2.73
N LEU A 110 -12.46 9.43 -2.68
CA LEU A 110 -11.12 9.93 -2.98
C LEU A 110 -11.02 10.47 -4.41
N ALA A 111 -11.53 9.73 -5.40
CA ALA A 111 -11.53 10.20 -6.78
C ALA A 111 -12.35 11.49 -6.94
N ARG A 112 -13.53 11.58 -6.32
CA ARG A 112 -14.43 12.72 -6.47
C ARG A 112 -13.89 14.01 -5.85
N TYR A 113 -13.22 13.90 -4.69
CA TYR A 113 -12.85 15.06 -3.88
C TYR A 113 -11.34 15.31 -3.83
N CYS A 114 -10.50 14.28 -3.97
CA CYS A 114 -9.06 14.39 -3.85
C CYS A 114 -8.34 14.37 -5.20
N ALA A 115 -8.96 13.89 -6.30
CA ALA A 115 -8.27 13.78 -7.59
C ALA A 115 -7.81 15.13 -8.16
N LYS A 116 -8.67 16.16 -8.21
CA LYS A 116 -8.29 17.48 -8.74
C LYS A 116 -7.17 18.14 -7.91
N PRO A 117 -7.28 18.24 -6.57
CA PRO A 117 -6.18 18.74 -5.74
C PRO A 117 -4.90 17.93 -5.86
N PHE A 118 -5.00 16.60 -5.96
CA PHE A 118 -3.85 15.71 -6.11
C PHE A 118 -3.12 15.95 -7.43
N VAL A 119 -3.84 15.97 -8.55
CA VAL A 119 -3.26 16.23 -9.88
C VAL A 119 -2.60 17.61 -9.93
N LYS A 120 -3.27 18.64 -9.39
CA LYS A 120 -2.69 19.98 -9.26
C LYS A 120 -1.39 19.94 -8.45
N GLY A 121 -1.43 19.30 -7.28
CA GLY A 121 -0.26 19.15 -6.41
C GLY A 121 0.87 18.36 -7.06
N LEU A 122 0.58 17.44 -7.98
CA LEU A 122 1.59 16.70 -8.74
C LEU A 122 2.26 17.60 -9.79
N PHE A 123 1.49 18.40 -10.53
CA PHE A 123 2.02 19.39 -11.48
C PHE A 123 2.85 20.48 -10.78
N GLU A 124 2.49 20.82 -9.55
CA GLU A 124 3.24 21.77 -8.72
C GLU A 124 4.41 21.11 -7.96
N PHE A 125 4.66 19.80 -8.14
CA PHE A 125 5.67 19.03 -7.43
C PHE A 125 5.57 19.16 -5.89
N SER A 126 4.36 19.31 -5.36
CA SER A 126 4.15 19.38 -3.91
C SER A 126 4.65 18.09 -3.25
N PRO A 127 5.47 18.16 -2.18
CA PRO A 127 6.12 16.97 -1.64
C PRO A 127 5.14 15.88 -1.19
N ALA A 128 3.97 16.26 -0.65
CA ALA A 128 2.93 15.31 -0.26
C ALA A 128 2.28 14.61 -1.47
N ALA A 129 1.99 15.33 -2.56
CA ALA A 129 1.43 14.72 -3.76
C ALA A 129 2.44 13.78 -4.43
N VAL A 130 3.72 14.16 -4.46
CA VAL A 130 4.79 13.30 -4.97
C VAL A 130 4.93 12.03 -4.12
N ALA A 131 4.94 12.15 -2.79
CA ALA A 131 4.98 10.99 -1.90
C ALA A 131 3.79 10.04 -2.11
N THR A 132 2.56 10.59 -2.18
CA THR A 132 1.35 9.78 -2.47
C THR A 132 1.41 9.14 -3.85
N PHE A 133 1.93 9.85 -4.86
CA PHE A 133 2.11 9.30 -6.20
C PHE A 133 3.11 8.14 -6.20
N LEU A 134 4.22 8.27 -5.47
CA LEU A 134 5.21 7.20 -5.33
C LEU A 134 4.63 5.98 -4.60
N ALA A 135 3.79 6.17 -3.58
CA ALA A 135 3.06 5.07 -2.94
C ALA A 135 2.16 4.34 -3.95
N ALA A 136 1.36 5.09 -4.72
CA ALA A 136 0.48 4.50 -5.73
C ALA A 136 1.26 3.80 -6.85
N LEU A 137 2.39 4.38 -7.29
CA LEU A 137 3.28 3.77 -8.27
C LEU A 137 3.89 2.47 -7.73
N ALA A 138 4.36 2.46 -6.48
CA ALA A 138 4.88 1.27 -5.83
C ALA A 138 3.81 0.16 -5.72
N MET A 139 2.56 0.50 -5.39
CA MET A 139 1.45 -0.47 -5.39
C MET A 139 1.24 -1.11 -6.77
N VAL A 140 1.25 -0.30 -7.84
CA VAL A 140 1.10 -0.81 -9.22
C VAL A 140 2.28 -1.69 -9.58
N LEU A 141 3.51 -1.25 -9.29
CA LEU A 141 4.73 -2.01 -9.57
C LEU A 141 4.76 -3.34 -8.81
N SER A 142 4.43 -3.35 -7.51
CA SER A 142 4.31 -4.59 -6.75
C SER A 142 3.30 -5.54 -7.41
N THR A 143 2.10 -5.05 -7.72
CA THR A 143 1.06 -5.92 -8.33
C THR A 143 1.52 -6.48 -9.68
N MET A 144 2.31 -5.73 -10.46
CA MET A 144 2.91 -6.26 -11.70
C MET A 144 4.00 -7.31 -11.43
N LEU A 145 4.74 -7.17 -10.33
CA LEU A 145 5.72 -8.14 -9.85
C LEU A 145 5.07 -9.38 -9.20
N ASP A 146 3.86 -9.28 -8.67
CA ASP A 146 3.09 -10.41 -8.10
C ASP A 146 2.44 -11.27 -9.21
N ALA A 147 1.91 -10.64 -10.27
CA ALA A 147 1.06 -11.25 -11.31
C ALA A 147 1.70 -12.33 -12.23
N GLY A 148 2.74 -13.04 -11.81
CA GLY A 148 3.42 -14.09 -12.56
C GLY A 148 4.15 -13.59 -13.81
N ASN A 149 4.60 -14.51 -14.67
CA ASN A 149 5.41 -14.18 -15.85
C ASN A 149 4.71 -13.22 -16.85
N GLY A 150 3.40 -12.99 -16.74
CA GLY A 150 2.63 -12.24 -17.74
C GLY A 150 2.99 -10.76 -17.87
N ALA A 151 3.26 -10.06 -16.77
CA ALA A 151 3.63 -8.62 -16.82
C ALA A 151 5.12 -8.40 -17.10
N VAL A 152 5.98 -9.27 -16.59
CA VAL A 152 7.44 -9.22 -16.77
C VAL A 152 7.83 -9.59 -18.22
N GLN A 153 7.07 -10.48 -18.87
CA GLN A 153 7.23 -10.81 -20.29
C GLN A 153 6.95 -9.63 -21.24
N ILE A 154 6.10 -8.66 -20.86
CA ILE A 154 5.82 -7.47 -21.68
C ILE A 154 7.08 -6.59 -21.82
N PHE A 155 7.97 -6.63 -20.83
CA PHE A 155 9.22 -5.86 -20.83
C PHE A 155 10.45 -6.68 -21.22
N ASP A 156 10.28 -7.95 -21.62
CA ASP A 156 11.35 -8.88 -21.97
C ASP A 156 12.46 -8.99 -20.91
N LEU A 157 12.11 -8.76 -19.64
CA LEU A 157 13.05 -8.82 -18.52
C LEU A 157 13.17 -10.27 -18.04
N THR A 158 14.30 -10.91 -18.32
CA THR A 158 14.62 -12.23 -17.77
C THR A 158 15.19 -12.06 -16.36
N MET A 159 14.33 -12.05 -15.35
CA MET A 159 14.74 -12.10 -13.94
C MET A 159 14.62 -13.51 -13.38
N SER A 160 15.53 -13.89 -12.47
CA SER A 160 15.38 -15.11 -11.70
C SER A 160 14.15 -15.00 -10.77
N GLY A 161 13.50 -16.12 -10.46
CA GLY A 161 12.36 -16.13 -9.53
C GLY A 161 12.70 -15.54 -8.16
N TYR A 162 13.92 -15.76 -7.66
CA TYR A 162 14.40 -15.19 -6.40
C TYR A 162 14.53 -13.67 -6.47
N THR A 163 15.19 -13.13 -7.50
CA THR A 163 15.37 -11.68 -7.69
C THR A 163 14.05 -10.96 -7.82
N ARG A 164 13.07 -11.58 -8.48
CA ARG A 164 11.71 -11.03 -8.60
C ARG A 164 11.04 -10.89 -7.24
N ASN A 165 11.01 -11.96 -6.44
CA ASN A 165 10.41 -11.92 -5.11
C ASN A 165 11.10 -10.87 -4.22
N TYR A 166 12.42 -10.72 -4.33
CA TYR A 166 13.17 -9.71 -3.59
C TYR A 166 12.76 -8.28 -3.97
N LEU A 167 12.54 -8.03 -5.26
CA LEU A 167 12.07 -6.75 -5.78
C LEU A 167 10.64 -6.46 -5.34
N GLU A 168 9.76 -7.44 -5.44
CA GLU A 168 8.35 -7.33 -5.06
C GLU A 168 8.21 -6.91 -3.59
N GLU A 169 8.75 -7.72 -2.69
CA GLU A 169 8.70 -7.55 -1.25
C GLU A 169 9.37 -6.23 -0.81
N THR A 170 10.47 -5.87 -1.47
CA THR A 170 11.09 -4.57 -1.26
C THR A 170 10.13 -3.44 -1.66
N VAL A 171 9.56 -3.49 -2.87
CA VAL A 171 8.64 -2.46 -3.36
C VAL A 171 7.42 -2.34 -2.44
N GLU A 172 6.87 -3.44 -1.96
CA GLU A 172 5.74 -3.46 -1.03
C GLU A 172 6.04 -2.77 0.28
N MET A 173 7.20 -3.05 0.87
CA MET A 173 7.65 -2.41 2.10
C MET A 173 7.74 -0.87 1.98
N PHE A 174 8.03 -0.33 0.80
CA PHE A 174 8.11 1.12 0.60
C PHE A 174 6.76 1.81 0.41
N ILE A 175 5.68 1.08 0.09
CA ILE A 175 4.34 1.66 -0.02
C ILE A 175 3.92 2.36 1.30
N PRO A 176 3.92 1.69 2.48
CA PRO A 176 3.57 2.35 3.73
C PRO A 176 4.58 3.44 4.13
N VAL A 177 5.86 3.31 3.74
CA VAL A 177 6.86 4.38 3.97
C VAL A 177 6.50 5.66 3.22
N PHE A 178 6.10 5.56 1.96
CA PHE A 178 5.67 6.71 1.17
C PHE A 178 4.37 7.33 1.71
N PHE A 179 3.42 6.51 2.19
CA PHE A 179 2.23 7.03 2.89
C PHE A 179 2.58 7.75 4.19
N MET A 180 3.47 7.20 5.03
CA MET A 180 3.95 7.87 6.24
C MET A 180 4.58 9.22 5.91
N LEU A 181 5.43 9.28 4.88
CA LEU A 181 6.06 10.52 4.44
C LEU A 181 5.02 11.56 3.99
N SER A 182 4.03 11.14 3.21
CA SER A 182 2.94 12.02 2.77
C SER A 182 2.17 12.61 3.96
N LEU A 183 1.81 11.76 4.94
CA LEU A 183 1.12 12.19 6.16
C LEU A 183 1.97 13.12 7.03
N LEU A 184 3.26 12.83 7.21
CA LEU A 184 4.18 13.66 7.96
C LEU A 184 4.38 15.03 7.30
N ILE A 185 4.58 15.06 5.98
CA ILE A 185 4.68 16.32 5.22
C ILE A 185 3.39 17.12 5.37
N PHE A 186 2.23 16.49 5.23
CA PHE A 186 0.94 17.16 5.42
C PHE A 186 0.82 17.78 6.82
N PHE A 187 1.21 17.05 7.86
CA PHE A 187 1.20 17.52 9.25
C PHE A 187 2.14 18.71 9.46
N LEU A 188 3.37 18.62 8.98
CA LEU A 188 4.40 19.66 9.13
C LEU A 188 4.09 20.91 8.31
N SER A 189 3.40 20.77 7.18
CA SER A 189 3.03 21.89 6.31
C SER A 189 1.78 22.63 6.80
N ASN A 190 0.96 21.99 7.65
CA ASN A 190 -0.26 22.57 8.22
C ASN A 190 -0.27 22.51 9.77
N PRO A 191 0.73 23.09 10.46
CA PRO A 191 0.85 22.95 11.91
C PRO A 191 -0.29 23.62 12.70
N PHE A 192 -0.97 24.62 12.10
CA PHE A 192 -1.93 25.51 12.77
C PHE A 192 -3.39 25.47 12.26
N ALA A 193 -3.82 24.42 11.53
CA ALA A 193 -5.23 24.31 11.10
C ALA A 193 -6.24 24.24 12.27
N HIS A 194 -5.78 24.21 13.53
CA HIS A 194 -6.57 24.06 14.74
C HIS A 194 -7.06 25.37 15.40
N PHE A 195 -6.71 26.57 14.89
CA PHE A 195 -7.05 27.84 15.56
C PHE A 195 -7.98 28.80 14.80
N SER A 196 -8.50 28.45 13.61
CA SER A 196 -9.29 29.42 12.82
C SER A 196 -10.79 29.12 12.68
N LYS A 197 -11.34 28.14 13.41
CA LYS A 197 -12.79 27.86 13.40
C LYS A 197 -13.32 27.41 14.76
N HIS A 198 -13.26 28.32 15.73
CA HIS A 198 -14.29 28.46 16.75
C HIS A 198 -14.72 29.92 16.77
#